data_AF-A0AAU3NLA5-F1
#
_entry.id   AF-A0AAU3NLA5-F1
#
_cell.length_a   1.000
_cell.length_b   1.000
_cell.length_c   1.000
_cell.angle_alpha   90.00
_cell.angle_beta   90.00
_cell.angle_gamma   90.00
#
_symmetry.space_group_name_H-M   'P 1'
#
loop_
_entity.id
_entity.type
_entity.pdbx_description
1 polymer ?
#
loop_
_entity_poly.entity_id
_entity_poly.type
_entity_poly.pdbx_seq_one_letter_code
_entity_poly.pdbx_strand_id
1 'polypeptide(L)'
;MAPAGTPSEPENAPNAPNPPTAPFAPYVSRDGTRLTTVYATSWTYAPGGTADGDGGPSHPSGLLKLGRLATFYEQHADQLPQVLLRERLDPTAVVPDRWSATAEATGVTAATLWYLTAPSGQILLALTFDVDAPLIACIPLLEDLYYADLTCDGVGLEQLAASRVGATTPGLLQERHQLVFRASPTTADVPSADTVQRVIYRADLPARPEHSSICLPDELNRRPTTTGALGPYASLLTGHQDYVENAAFLSVVQAVASAARLREIQVLADSYTRHFRNRSDGGARPHERRTLLEHITDALGHLELELGYSVETPADLATLIPSLRPTAYHTALYEAMGVTERAAKISKGLSRLANSAAAELTSIQSTEQRSADRRRVRTVAAVTFVTTVTATLGLLFAFFGVNSSEVDAHRSMFDHTYTPVYAVIASVLVLAFALYATLQAVDRAALRRDRAPLPTWHGTHRLLAHELGGSILDGTPLSTSLPPVPAPRPTPPPPPSPPPARQSAER
;
A
#
# COMPACT_ATOMS: atom_id res chain seq x y z
N MET A 1 80.40 -2.38 -11.45
CA MET A 1 79.33 -2.74 -12.41
C MET A 1 78.23 -3.44 -11.64
N ALA A 2 77.04 -2.83 -11.58
CA ALA A 2 75.82 -3.46 -11.07
C ALA A 2 75.32 -4.56 -12.04
N PRO A 3 74.48 -5.47 -11.56
CA PRO A 3 73.02 -5.36 -11.82
C PRO A 3 72.19 -5.55 -10.52
N ALA A 4 71.25 -4.64 -10.21
CA ALA A 4 69.81 -4.78 -10.44
C ALA A 4 69.25 -6.12 -9.89
N GLY A 5 68.54 -6.21 -8.77
CA GLY A 5 67.50 -5.34 -8.25
C GLY A 5 66.13 -5.96 -8.51
N THR A 6 65.80 -7.06 -7.82
CA THR A 6 64.45 -7.66 -7.78
C THR A 6 63.69 -7.13 -6.56
N PRO A 7 62.38 -6.81 -6.70
CA PRO A 7 61.59 -6.22 -5.63
C PRO A 7 61.22 -7.27 -4.58
N SER A 8 61.43 -6.92 -3.31
CA SER A 8 61.03 -7.71 -2.15
C SER A 8 59.51 -7.89 -2.10
N GLU A 9 59.05 -9.14 -2.17
CA GLU A 9 57.72 -9.54 -1.70
C GLU A 9 57.58 -9.20 -0.21
N PRO A 10 56.44 -8.65 0.24
CA PRO A 10 56.17 -8.54 1.67
C PRO A 10 55.93 -9.94 2.24
N GLU A 11 56.74 -10.26 3.23
CA GLU A 11 56.70 -11.43 4.12
C GLU A 11 55.26 -11.77 4.54
N ASN A 12 54.78 -12.92 4.07
CA ASN A 12 53.55 -13.55 4.54
C ASN A 12 53.73 -13.91 6.03
N ALA A 13 53.16 -13.09 6.91
CA ALA A 13 52.93 -13.49 8.29
C ALA A 13 52.00 -14.72 8.30
N PRO A 14 52.31 -15.77 9.09
CA PRO A 14 51.48 -16.96 9.12
C PRO A 14 50.09 -16.62 9.66
N ASN A 15 49.07 -16.89 8.84
CA ASN A 15 47.67 -16.86 9.21
C ASN A 15 47.49 -17.54 10.57
N ALA A 16 47.15 -16.74 11.58
CA ALA A 16 46.62 -17.27 12.82
C ALA A 16 45.42 -18.17 12.47
N PRO A 17 45.30 -19.39 13.03
CA PRO A 17 44.16 -20.25 12.77
C PRO A 17 42.89 -19.48 13.13
N ASN A 18 41.98 -19.33 12.15
CA ASN A 18 40.64 -18.82 12.40
C ASN A 18 40.07 -19.57 13.61
N PRO A 19 39.57 -18.88 14.65
CA PRO A 19 39.00 -19.55 15.80
C PRO A 19 37.93 -20.53 15.31
N PRO A 20 37.85 -21.74 15.89
CA PRO A 20 36.89 -22.75 15.45
C PRO A 20 35.49 -22.13 15.52
N THR A 21 34.87 -21.98 14.36
CA THR A 21 33.49 -21.53 14.25
C THR A 21 32.65 -22.45 15.11
N ALA A 22 32.06 -21.93 16.18
CA ALA A 22 31.25 -22.73 17.08
C ALA A 22 30.20 -23.50 16.26
N PRO A 23 29.96 -24.79 16.54
CA PRO A 23 29.05 -25.63 15.73
C PRO A 23 27.61 -25.10 15.72
N PHE A 24 27.27 -24.17 16.62
CA PHE A 24 25.96 -23.55 16.75
C PHE A 24 26.09 -22.03 16.83
N ALA A 25 25.12 -21.33 16.24
CA ALA A 25 24.98 -19.89 16.44
C ALA A 25 24.80 -19.59 17.93
N PRO A 26 25.57 -18.66 18.52
CA PRO A 26 25.47 -18.37 19.93
C PRO A 26 24.09 -17.82 20.28
N TYR A 27 23.68 -18.06 21.52
CA TYR A 27 22.56 -17.33 22.11
C TYR A 27 22.91 -15.85 22.23
N VAL A 28 21.87 -15.02 22.25
CA VAL A 28 22.08 -13.60 22.51
C VAL A 28 22.60 -13.43 23.94
N SER A 29 23.82 -12.89 24.05
CA SER A 29 24.35 -12.31 25.29
C SER A 29 24.12 -10.80 25.24
N ARG A 30 22.97 -10.34 25.75
CA ARG A 30 22.72 -8.92 25.98
C ARG A 30 22.33 -8.74 27.45
N ASP A 31 22.88 -7.72 28.07
CA ASP A 31 22.65 -7.47 29.50
C ASP A 31 21.32 -6.73 29.75
N GLY A 32 20.78 -6.06 28.72
CA GLY A 32 19.55 -5.26 28.79
C GLY A 32 18.35 -5.79 28.00
N THR A 33 17.28 -4.99 28.02
CA THR A 33 16.05 -5.22 27.26
C THR A 33 16.11 -4.43 25.95
N ARG A 34 15.82 -5.08 24.82
CA ARG A 34 15.65 -4.42 23.53
C ARG A 34 14.17 -4.24 23.24
N LEU A 35 13.75 -3.02 23.00
CA LEU A 35 12.40 -2.66 22.60
C LEU A 35 12.44 -2.24 21.14
N THR A 36 11.51 -2.70 20.31
CA THR A 36 11.38 -2.23 18.94
C THR A 36 9.92 -2.01 18.62
N THR A 37 9.53 -0.79 18.27
CA THR A 37 8.18 -0.50 17.82
C THR A 37 8.19 -0.26 16.32
N VAL A 38 7.38 -1.03 15.60
CA VAL A 38 7.16 -0.87 14.16
C VAL A 38 5.85 -0.13 13.95
N TYR A 39 5.89 0.95 13.18
CA TYR A 39 4.76 1.78 12.81
C TYR A 39 4.52 1.68 11.30
N ALA A 40 3.28 1.44 10.91
CA ALA A 40 2.88 1.63 9.52
C ALA A 40 2.85 3.11 9.17
N THR A 41 3.13 3.44 7.90
CA THR A 41 3.03 4.80 7.39
C THR A 41 2.13 4.88 6.16
N SER A 42 1.62 6.07 5.85
CA SER A 42 0.91 6.38 4.61
C SER A 42 1.84 6.61 3.42
N TRP A 43 3.16 6.47 3.62
CA TRP A 43 4.17 6.68 2.59
C TRP A 43 4.41 5.40 1.81
N THR A 44 4.60 5.56 0.50
CA THR A 44 4.86 4.45 -0.42
C THR A 44 6.11 4.75 -1.22
N TYR A 45 6.96 3.74 -1.34
CA TYR A 45 8.15 3.74 -2.17
C TYR A 45 7.80 3.11 -3.51
N ALA A 46 7.93 3.89 -4.60
CA ALA A 46 7.83 3.33 -5.93
C ALA A 46 9.23 2.83 -6.35
N PRO A 47 9.43 1.52 -6.56
CA PRO A 47 10.67 1.03 -7.13
C PRO A 47 10.76 1.49 -8.59
N GLY A 48 11.35 2.67 -8.81
CA GLY A 48 11.72 3.16 -10.14
C GLY A 48 12.80 2.26 -10.71
N GLY A 49 12.58 1.77 -11.93
CA GLY A 49 13.52 0.90 -12.63
C GLY A 49 14.95 1.45 -12.62
N THR A 50 15.91 0.56 -12.40
CA THR A 50 17.36 0.80 -12.42
C THR A 50 17.88 1.78 -11.36
N ALA A 51 17.75 1.42 -10.09
CA ALA A 51 18.61 1.97 -9.05
C ALA A 51 19.98 1.25 -9.07
N ASP A 52 20.78 1.48 -10.13
CA ASP A 52 22.21 1.11 -10.20
C ASP A 52 23.10 2.12 -9.44
N GLY A 53 22.52 2.85 -8.49
CA GLY A 53 23.22 3.78 -7.61
C GLY A 53 23.32 3.24 -6.18
N ASP A 54 24.39 3.62 -5.49
CA ASP A 54 24.80 3.21 -4.12
C ASP A 54 23.82 3.64 -2.98
N GLY A 55 22.55 3.89 -3.30
CA GLY A 55 21.49 4.36 -2.40
C GLY A 55 20.14 3.65 -2.56
N GLY A 56 20.11 2.50 -3.24
CA GLY A 56 18.91 1.65 -3.32
C GLY A 56 18.61 0.91 -2.00
N PRO A 57 17.42 0.30 -1.86
CA PRO A 57 17.08 -0.52 -0.70
C PRO A 57 18.15 -1.59 -0.47
N SER A 58 18.65 -1.65 0.77
CA SER A 58 19.65 -2.61 1.20
C SER A 58 19.00 -3.91 1.67
N HIS A 59 19.63 -5.04 1.35
CA HIS A 59 19.20 -6.34 1.87
C HIS A 59 19.34 -6.38 3.40
N PRO A 60 18.33 -6.89 4.14
CA PRO A 60 18.41 -7.01 5.59
C PRO A 60 19.59 -7.85 6.09
N SER A 61 20.08 -8.81 5.30
CA SER A 61 21.23 -9.67 5.63
C SER A 61 22.53 -8.90 5.84
N GLY A 62 22.71 -7.74 5.20
CA GLY A 62 23.88 -6.88 5.39
C GLY A 62 23.84 -6.06 6.69
N LEU A 63 22.66 -5.90 7.30
CA LEU A 63 22.45 -5.00 8.45
C LEU A 63 22.02 -5.74 9.73
N LEU A 64 21.38 -6.90 9.58
CA LEU A 64 20.86 -7.74 10.65
C LEU A 64 21.59 -9.09 10.67
N LYS A 65 21.80 -9.62 11.87
CA LYS A 65 22.39 -10.95 12.06
C LYS A 65 21.36 -12.03 11.80
N LEU A 66 21.16 -12.39 10.53
CA LEU A 66 20.23 -13.44 10.11
C LEU A 66 20.86 -14.85 10.11
N GLY A 67 22.19 -14.93 10.31
CA GLY A 67 22.91 -16.19 10.35
C GLY A 67 22.62 -17.05 9.11
N ARG A 68 22.23 -18.32 9.32
CA ARG A 68 21.87 -19.24 8.24
C ARG A 68 20.64 -18.81 7.41
N LEU A 69 19.84 -17.85 7.90
CA LEU A 69 18.66 -17.37 7.17
C LEU A 69 18.98 -16.29 6.15
N ALA A 70 20.18 -15.69 6.19
CA ALA A 70 20.57 -14.59 5.32
C ALA A 70 20.34 -14.90 3.84
N THR A 71 20.77 -16.08 3.39
CA THR A 71 20.64 -16.52 1.99
C THR A 71 19.19 -16.60 1.52
N PHE A 72 18.25 -17.01 2.38
CA PHE A 72 16.83 -17.05 2.02
C PHE A 72 16.23 -15.64 1.91
N TYR A 73 16.66 -14.72 2.77
CA TYR A 73 16.25 -13.31 2.67
C TYR A 73 16.79 -12.62 1.42
N GLU A 74 17.97 -13.02 0.94
CA GLU A 74 18.56 -12.53 -0.31
C GLU A 74 17.84 -13.11 -1.54
N GLN A 75 17.58 -14.43 -1.54
CA GLN A 75 16.89 -15.11 -2.64
C GLN A 75 15.44 -14.64 -2.85
N HIS A 76 14.77 -14.25 -1.77
CA HIS A 76 13.38 -13.81 -1.78
C HIS A 76 13.23 -12.31 -1.49
N ALA A 77 14.22 -11.51 -1.88
CA ALA A 77 14.24 -10.07 -1.61
C ALA A 77 13.02 -9.30 -2.14
N ASP A 78 12.39 -9.78 -3.22
CA ASP A 78 11.18 -9.15 -3.80
C ASP A 78 9.91 -9.45 -2.98
N GLN A 79 9.94 -10.47 -2.10
CA GLN A 79 8.79 -10.94 -1.31
C GLN A 79 8.98 -10.71 0.19
N LEU A 80 10.13 -10.21 0.61
CA LEU A 80 10.49 -9.94 2.00
C LEU A 80 10.81 -8.46 2.20
N PRO A 81 10.72 -7.92 3.42
CA PRO A 81 11.01 -6.52 3.67
C PRO A 81 12.46 -6.18 3.34
N GLN A 82 12.69 -4.96 2.86
CA GLN A 82 14.02 -4.41 2.60
C GLN A 82 14.26 -3.20 3.49
N VAL A 83 15.52 -2.88 3.76
CA VAL A 83 15.89 -1.71 4.58
C VAL A 83 16.23 -0.55 3.64
N LEU A 84 15.45 0.52 3.69
CA LEU A 84 15.71 1.74 2.93
C LEU A 84 16.78 2.60 3.60
N LEU A 85 16.66 2.80 4.91
CA LEU A 85 17.57 3.64 5.69
C LEU A 85 17.67 3.13 7.12
N ARG A 86 18.85 3.27 7.69
CA ARG A 86 19.13 3.02 9.11
C ARG A 86 19.91 4.18 9.67
N GLU A 87 19.37 4.81 10.70
CA GLU A 87 19.97 5.95 11.39
C GLU A 87 20.17 5.61 12.86
N ARG A 88 21.36 5.85 13.40
CA ARG A 88 21.57 5.81 14.85
C ARG A 88 21.22 7.18 15.42
N LEU A 89 20.32 7.19 16.38
CA LEU A 89 19.94 8.39 17.11
C LEU A 89 20.84 8.53 18.34
N ASP A 90 21.12 9.77 18.75
CA ASP A 90 21.75 10.03 20.04
C ASP A 90 20.76 9.64 21.16
N PRO A 91 21.07 8.64 22.00
CA PRO A 91 20.16 8.22 23.06
C PRO A 91 19.84 9.34 24.06
N THR A 92 20.72 10.33 24.22
CA THR A 92 20.53 11.45 25.15
C THR A 92 19.59 12.53 24.59
N ALA A 93 19.46 12.58 23.26
CA ALA A 93 18.54 13.48 22.57
C ALA A 93 17.10 12.96 22.53
N VAL A 94 16.91 11.67 22.83
CA VAL A 94 15.61 11.02 22.83
C VAL A 94 14.97 11.15 24.20
N VAL A 95 13.84 11.86 24.27
CA VAL A 95 13.10 12.10 25.51
C VAL A 95 11.70 11.52 25.37
N PRO A 96 11.43 10.34 25.95
CA PRO A 96 10.08 9.79 26.08
C PRO A 96 9.33 10.49 27.22
N ASP A 97 8.03 10.71 27.07
CA ASP A 97 7.24 11.54 28.01
C ASP A 97 7.06 10.87 29.38
N ARG A 98 6.37 9.72 29.44
CA ARG A 98 6.04 9.02 30.70
C ARG A 98 7.26 8.39 31.34
N TRP A 99 8.16 7.82 30.54
CA TRP A 99 9.35 7.14 31.03
C TRP A 99 10.27 8.08 31.82
N SER A 100 10.48 9.29 31.31
CA SER A 100 11.36 10.30 31.93
C SER A 100 10.86 10.76 33.30
N ALA A 101 9.57 10.57 33.60
CA ALA A 101 9.00 10.89 34.90
C ALA A 101 9.27 9.80 35.97
N THR A 102 9.84 8.65 35.60
CA THR A 102 10.09 7.55 36.54
C THR A 102 11.48 7.65 37.18
N ALA A 103 11.57 7.32 38.47
CA ALA A 103 12.84 7.30 39.20
C ALA A 103 13.81 6.21 38.71
N GLU A 104 13.31 5.23 37.96
CA GLU A 104 14.04 4.10 37.37
C GLU A 104 14.38 4.33 35.88
N ALA A 105 14.32 5.58 35.40
CA ALA A 105 14.70 5.95 34.04
C ALA A 105 16.23 5.85 33.83
N THR A 106 16.80 4.65 33.97
CA THR A 106 18.19 4.37 33.65
C THR A 106 18.36 4.17 32.15
N GLY A 107 18.98 5.19 31.53
CA GLY A 107 19.65 5.26 30.23
C GLY A 107 19.15 4.34 29.11
N VAL A 108 18.46 4.94 28.13
CA VAL A 108 18.51 4.40 26.76
C VAL A 108 19.99 4.34 26.37
N THR A 109 20.50 3.14 26.11
CA THR A 109 21.92 2.90 25.81
C THR A 109 22.21 3.01 24.32
N ALA A 110 21.22 2.67 23.50
CA ALA A 110 21.27 2.83 22.06
C ALA A 110 19.87 3.11 21.51
N ALA A 111 19.81 3.97 20.50
CA ALA A 111 18.60 4.25 19.76
C ALA A 111 18.87 4.12 18.25
N THR A 112 18.02 3.38 17.53
CA THR A 112 18.13 3.22 16.08
C THR A 112 16.78 3.41 15.44
N LEU A 113 16.73 4.28 14.42
CA LEU A 113 15.59 4.50 13.55
C LEU A 113 15.81 3.72 12.26
N TRP A 114 14.80 2.99 11.84
CA TRP A 114 14.80 2.19 10.63
C TRP A 114 13.67 2.62 9.72
N TYR A 115 13.97 2.71 8.44
CA TYR A 115 12.99 2.83 7.37
C TYR A 115 13.06 1.54 6.58
N LEU A 116 11.95 0.83 6.55
CA LEU A 116 11.83 -0.42 5.82
C LEU A 116 10.77 -0.26 4.73
N THR A 117 10.90 -1.03 3.67
CA THR A 117 9.86 -1.17 2.66
C THR A 117 9.35 -2.59 2.65
N ALA A 118 8.04 -2.75 2.66
CA ALA A 118 7.39 -4.04 2.41
C ALA A 118 7.38 -4.35 0.90
N PRO A 119 7.15 -5.60 0.48
CA PRO A 119 6.98 -5.96 -0.93
C PRO A 119 5.89 -5.15 -1.65
N SER A 120 4.90 -4.67 -0.89
CA SER A 120 3.86 -3.74 -1.36
C SER A 120 4.37 -2.32 -1.65
N GLY A 121 5.66 -2.03 -1.49
CA GLY A 121 6.22 -0.69 -1.55
C GLY A 121 5.88 0.20 -0.34
N GLN A 122 4.98 -0.21 0.56
CA GLN A 122 4.67 0.57 1.75
C GLN A 122 5.92 0.78 2.61
N ILE A 123 6.12 2.01 3.08
CA ILE A 123 7.22 2.34 3.99
C ILE A 123 6.76 2.14 5.42
N LEU A 124 7.64 1.55 6.23
CA LEU A 124 7.46 1.33 7.65
C LEU A 124 8.59 2.00 8.42
N LEU A 125 8.22 2.57 9.56
CA LEU A 125 9.16 3.12 10.52
C LEU A 125 9.36 2.10 11.63
N ALA A 126 10.60 1.80 12.02
CA ALA A 126 10.85 1.09 13.26
C ALA A 126 11.80 1.86 14.15
N LEU A 127 11.47 1.95 15.44
CA LEU A 127 12.31 2.57 16.45
C LEU A 127 12.76 1.50 17.44
N THR A 128 14.06 1.25 17.49
CA THR A 128 14.70 0.28 18.38
C THR A 128 15.43 1.01 19.50
N PHE A 129 15.12 0.66 20.75
CA PHE A 129 15.89 1.05 21.93
C PHE A 129 16.52 -0.16 22.60
N ASP A 130 17.78 -0.04 23.00
CA ASP A 130 18.41 -0.93 23.97
C ASP A 130 18.41 -0.19 25.33
N VAL A 131 17.74 -0.76 26.33
CA VAL A 131 17.58 -0.16 27.66
C VAL A 131 18.14 -1.08 28.74
N ASP A 132 18.82 -0.48 29.72
CA ASP A 132 19.27 -1.18 30.92
C ASP A 132 18.23 -1.03 32.03
N ALA A 133 17.14 -1.78 31.87
CA ALA A 133 16.00 -1.76 32.80
C ALA A 133 15.30 -3.14 32.83
N PRO A 134 14.70 -3.51 33.98
CA PRO A 134 13.89 -4.72 34.06
C PRO A 134 12.62 -4.59 33.21
N LEU A 135 12.01 -5.74 32.85
CA LEU A 135 10.88 -5.79 31.92
C LEU A 135 9.67 -4.96 32.40
N ILE A 136 9.34 -5.04 33.68
CA ILE A 136 8.20 -4.31 34.26
C ILE A 136 8.48 -2.80 34.29
N ALA A 137 9.71 -2.40 34.61
CA ALA A 137 10.09 -1.00 34.54
C ALA A 137 9.85 -0.48 33.13
N CYS A 138 10.17 -1.21 32.06
CA CYS A 138 9.97 -0.74 30.68
C CYS A 138 8.51 -0.44 30.25
N ILE A 139 7.49 -0.70 31.08
CA ILE A 139 6.07 -0.50 30.71
C ILE A 139 5.73 0.95 30.30
N PRO A 140 6.11 2.01 31.02
CA PRO A 140 5.82 3.39 30.60
C PRO A 140 6.52 3.74 29.29
N LEU A 141 7.73 3.24 29.06
CA LEU A 141 8.42 3.41 27.78
C LEU A 141 7.72 2.67 26.64
N LEU A 142 7.16 1.49 26.90
CA LEU A 142 6.32 0.78 25.93
C LEU A 142 5.05 1.58 25.61
N GLU A 143 4.47 2.29 26.57
CA GLU A 143 3.34 3.19 26.28
C GLU A 143 3.75 4.41 25.45
N ASP A 144 4.84 5.09 25.82
CA ASP A 144 5.37 6.23 25.05
C ASP A 144 5.65 5.83 23.60
N LEU A 145 6.33 4.69 23.41
CA LEU A 145 6.56 4.11 22.10
C LEU A 145 5.27 3.69 21.41
N TYR A 146 4.30 3.13 22.15
CA TYR A 146 3.04 2.72 21.53
C TYR A 146 2.29 3.92 20.99
N TYR A 147 2.30 5.08 21.66
CA TYR A 147 1.61 6.29 21.17
C TYR A 147 2.47 7.20 20.29
N ALA A 148 3.77 6.91 20.17
CA ALA A 148 4.78 7.80 19.59
C ALA A 148 4.94 9.13 20.36
N ASP A 149 4.70 9.09 21.68
CA ASP A 149 4.82 10.20 22.63
C ASP A 149 6.30 10.37 23.04
N LEU A 150 7.15 10.74 22.08
CA LEU A 150 8.56 11.02 22.32
C LEU A 150 9.08 12.10 21.36
N THR A 151 10.13 12.78 21.83
CA THR A 151 10.86 13.77 21.03
C THR A 151 12.32 13.38 20.85
N CYS A 152 12.88 13.72 19.71
CA CYS A 152 14.30 13.62 19.39
C CYS A 152 14.80 15.03 19.07
N ASP A 153 15.72 15.58 19.86
CA ASP A 153 16.18 16.98 19.73
C ASP A 153 15.02 18.00 19.73
N GLY A 154 13.97 17.73 20.51
CA GLY A 154 12.75 18.55 20.59
C GLY A 154 11.79 18.42 19.38
N VAL A 155 12.09 17.55 18.41
CA VAL A 155 11.22 17.24 17.27
C VAL A 155 10.47 15.95 17.53
N GLY A 156 9.14 15.93 17.32
CA GLY A 156 8.35 14.71 17.46
C GLY A 156 8.75 13.62 16.46
N LEU A 157 8.64 12.35 16.87
CA LEU A 157 9.07 11.19 16.05
C LEU A 157 8.50 11.20 14.63
N GLU A 158 7.22 11.51 14.49
CA GLU A 158 6.54 11.53 13.19
C GLU A 158 7.08 12.62 12.26
N GLN A 159 7.33 13.82 12.81
CA GLN A 159 7.88 14.94 12.04
C GLN A 159 9.33 14.69 11.65
N LEU A 160 10.13 14.13 12.57
CA LEU A 160 11.48 13.66 12.27
C LEU A 160 11.43 12.65 11.13
N ALA A 161 10.54 11.66 11.23
CA ALA A 161 10.42 10.61 10.24
C ALA A 161 10.05 11.14 8.86
N ALA A 162 9.07 12.03 8.77
CA ALA A 162 8.62 12.66 7.54
C ALA A 162 9.76 13.43 6.86
N SER A 163 10.54 14.19 7.63
CA SER A 163 11.66 14.99 7.10
C SER A 163 12.76 14.15 6.44
N ARG A 164 13.02 12.94 6.96
CA ARG A 164 14.05 12.02 6.43
C ARG A 164 13.65 11.39 5.11
N VAL A 165 12.36 11.10 4.96
CA VAL A 165 11.82 10.55 3.71
C VAL A 165 11.40 11.62 2.71
N GLY A 166 11.59 12.91 3.04
CA GLY A 166 11.17 14.03 2.19
C GLY A 166 9.66 14.18 2.08
N ALA A 167 8.89 13.59 3.00
CA ALA A 167 7.45 13.77 3.07
C ALA A 167 7.11 15.13 3.70
N THR A 168 6.12 15.80 3.12
CA THR A 168 5.65 17.12 3.60
C THR A 168 4.62 17.01 4.71
N THR A 169 4.00 15.85 4.89
CA THR A 169 2.95 15.62 5.88
C THR A 169 3.32 14.50 6.86
N PRO A 170 2.86 14.60 8.13
CA PRO A 170 2.76 13.48 9.05
C PRO A 170 2.07 12.28 8.36
N GLY A 171 2.45 11.07 8.71
CA GLY A 171 2.03 9.87 8.00
C GLY A 171 1.98 8.60 8.84
N LEU A 172 2.13 8.64 10.16
CA LEU A 172 2.01 7.45 11.00
C LEU A 172 0.55 6.97 11.04
N LEU A 173 0.36 5.68 10.78
CA LEU A 173 -0.94 5.04 10.83
C LEU A 173 -1.20 4.43 12.22
N GLN A 174 -2.39 3.86 12.41
CA GLN A 174 -2.78 3.27 13.68
C GLN A 174 -2.08 1.93 13.89
N GLU A 175 -1.83 1.21 12.79
CA GLU A 175 -1.22 -0.11 12.76
C GLU A 175 0.23 -0.03 13.26
N ARG A 176 0.46 -0.65 14.40
CA ARG A 176 1.75 -0.71 15.06
C ARG A 176 1.88 -1.99 15.86
N HIS A 177 3.10 -2.46 16.04
CA HIS A 177 3.37 -3.62 16.87
C HIS A 177 4.73 -3.49 17.54
N GLN A 178 4.80 -3.93 18.79
CA GLN A 178 5.99 -3.81 19.64
C GLN A 178 6.65 -5.16 19.85
N LEU A 179 7.97 -5.18 19.81
CA LEU A 179 8.80 -6.32 20.08
C LEU A 179 9.62 -6.02 21.33
N VAL A 180 9.59 -6.95 22.28
CA VAL A 180 10.40 -6.91 23.48
C VAL A 180 11.32 -8.11 23.45
N PHE A 181 12.63 -7.88 23.43
CA PHE A 181 13.62 -8.93 23.46
C PHE A 181 14.46 -8.84 24.73
N ARG A 182 14.73 -9.99 25.37
CA ARG A 182 15.61 -10.06 26.53
C ARG A 182 16.42 -11.36 26.52
N ALA A 183 17.69 -11.30 26.92
CA ALA A 183 18.46 -12.52 27.12
C ALA A 183 17.91 -13.31 28.32
N SER A 184 17.96 -14.64 28.23
CA SER A 184 17.58 -15.53 29.34
C SER A 184 18.63 -16.65 29.39
N PRO A 185 19.81 -16.39 29.98
CA PRO A 185 20.88 -17.38 30.04
C PRO A 185 20.52 -18.57 30.93
N THR A 186 19.66 -18.37 31.94
CA THR A 186 19.19 -19.41 32.85
C THR A 186 17.66 -19.50 32.87
N THR A 187 17.13 -20.62 33.37
CA THR A 187 15.67 -20.82 33.53
C THR A 187 15.05 -19.85 34.54
N ALA A 188 15.84 -19.29 35.45
CA ALA A 188 15.37 -18.28 36.40
C ALA A 188 15.13 -16.92 35.75
N ASP A 189 15.76 -16.66 34.60
CA ASP A 189 15.61 -15.42 33.84
C ASP A 189 14.37 -15.43 32.93
N VAL A 190 13.69 -16.57 32.81
CA VAL A 190 12.45 -16.69 32.05
C VAL A 190 11.34 -15.92 32.79
N PRO A 191 10.67 -14.97 32.13
CA PRO A 191 9.63 -14.17 32.77
C PRO A 191 8.45 -15.04 33.20
N SER A 192 7.88 -14.75 34.37
CA SER A 192 6.67 -15.40 34.83
C SER A 192 5.48 -15.05 33.92
N ALA A 193 4.43 -15.88 33.93
CA ALA A 193 3.21 -15.61 33.17
C ALA A 193 2.59 -14.24 33.49
N ASP A 194 2.63 -13.81 34.76
CA ASP A 194 2.19 -12.47 35.19
C ASP A 194 3.07 -11.36 34.58
N THR A 195 4.40 -11.54 34.55
CA THR A 195 5.30 -10.56 33.90
C THR A 195 5.04 -10.47 32.40
N VAL A 196 4.91 -11.62 31.72
CA VAL A 196 4.56 -11.68 30.30
C VAL A 196 3.25 -10.93 30.03
N GLN A 197 2.24 -11.16 30.86
CA GLN A 197 0.93 -10.54 30.73
C GLN A 197 0.99 -9.02 30.89
N ARG A 198 1.65 -8.52 31.94
CA ARG A 198 1.81 -7.08 32.20
C ARG A 198 2.56 -6.36 31.08
N VAL A 199 3.60 -6.98 30.54
CA VAL A 199 4.38 -6.43 29.42
C VAL A 199 3.53 -6.38 28.14
N ILE A 200 2.84 -7.46 27.78
CA ILE A 200 2.03 -7.51 26.54
C ILE A 200 0.84 -6.56 26.60
N TYR A 201 0.17 -6.46 27.75
CA TYR A 201 -0.94 -5.52 27.94
C TYR A 201 -0.49 -4.09 28.28
N ARG A 202 0.81 -3.87 28.52
CA ARG A 202 1.40 -2.59 28.95
C ARG A 202 0.72 -2.01 30.20
N ALA A 203 0.38 -2.88 31.13
CA ALA A 203 -0.33 -2.49 32.34
C ALA A 203 0.28 -3.21 33.54
N ASP A 204 0.82 -2.44 34.49
CA ASP A 204 1.27 -2.96 35.77
C ASP A 204 0.10 -3.08 36.75
N LEU A 205 -0.90 -3.89 36.38
CA LEU A 205 -2.09 -4.15 37.17
C LEU A 205 -2.27 -5.66 37.36
N PRO A 206 -2.88 -6.11 38.48
CA PRO A 206 -3.21 -7.51 38.69
C PRO A 206 -4.12 -8.00 37.57
N ALA A 207 -3.63 -8.93 36.77
CA ALA A 207 -4.34 -9.41 35.60
C ALA A 207 -5.05 -10.72 35.90
N ARG A 208 -6.22 -10.91 35.28
CA ARG A 208 -6.97 -12.17 35.38
C ARG A 208 -6.49 -13.11 34.27
N PRO A 209 -5.87 -14.25 34.60
CA PRO A 209 -5.29 -15.13 33.59
C PRO A 209 -6.36 -15.73 32.66
N GLU A 210 -7.60 -15.92 33.15
CA GLU A 210 -8.69 -16.51 32.35
C GLU A 210 -9.19 -15.63 31.19
N HIS A 211 -8.82 -14.34 31.15
CA HIS A 211 -9.17 -13.42 30.05
C HIS A 211 -7.97 -13.06 29.17
N SER A 212 -6.87 -13.81 29.29
CA SER A 212 -5.68 -13.59 28.48
C SER A 212 -5.88 -14.08 27.05
N SER A 213 -5.68 -13.19 26.08
CA SER A 213 -5.66 -13.51 24.64
C SER A 213 -4.24 -13.70 24.11
N ILE A 214 -3.28 -13.98 25.02
CA ILE A 214 -1.87 -14.14 24.68
C ILE A 214 -1.65 -15.52 24.08
N CYS A 215 -1.05 -15.56 22.88
CA CYS A 215 -0.64 -16.78 22.22
C CYS A 215 0.80 -17.14 22.63
N LEU A 216 1.04 -18.43 22.90
CA LEU A 216 2.36 -18.98 23.24
C LEU A 216 2.72 -20.08 22.21
N PRO A 217 3.44 -19.76 21.12
CA PRO A 217 3.74 -20.73 20.07
C PRO A 217 4.69 -21.83 20.55
N ASP A 218 4.35 -23.09 20.29
CA ASP A 218 5.08 -24.26 20.80
C ASP A 218 6.57 -24.24 20.44
N GLU A 219 6.90 -23.96 19.17
CA GLU A 219 8.30 -23.98 18.70
C GLU A 219 9.18 -22.89 19.34
N LEU A 220 8.58 -21.78 19.79
CA LEU A 220 9.29 -20.72 20.52
C LEU A 220 9.44 -21.03 22.02
N ASN A 221 8.60 -21.91 22.55
CA ASN A 221 8.57 -22.26 23.98
C ASN A 221 9.11 -23.68 24.24
N ARG A 222 9.79 -24.28 23.25
CA ARG A 222 10.29 -25.66 23.32
C ARG A 222 11.43 -25.87 24.33
N ARG A 223 12.20 -24.83 24.65
CA ARG A 223 13.32 -24.91 25.60
C ARG A 223 12.94 -24.24 26.93
N PRO A 224 13.42 -24.76 28.07
CA PRO A 224 13.08 -24.20 29.39
C PRO A 224 13.71 -22.81 29.65
N THR A 225 14.64 -22.36 28.81
CA THR A 225 15.27 -21.03 28.87
C THR A 225 14.72 -20.06 27.81
N THR A 226 13.68 -20.45 27.09
CA THR A 226 13.11 -19.62 26.01
C THR A 226 11.64 -19.36 26.27
N THR A 227 11.20 -18.14 25.99
CA THR A 227 9.79 -17.81 25.96
C THR A 227 9.46 -17.00 24.73
N GLY A 228 8.33 -17.30 24.11
CA GLY A 228 7.75 -16.52 23.02
C GLY A 228 6.27 -16.31 23.33
N ALA A 229 5.88 -15.06 23.54
CA ALA A 229 4.52 -14.68 23.85
C ALA A 229 4.05 -13.55 22.93
N LEU A 230 2.85 -13.67 22.38
CA LEU A 230 2.33 -12.74 21.40
C LEU A 230 0.93 -12.27 21.80
N GLY A 231 0.73 -10.96 21.77
CA GLY A 231 -0.58 -10.34 21.71
C GLY A 231 -0.77 -9.60 20.37
N PRO A 232 -1.92 -8.97 20.16
CA PRO A 232 -2.22 -8.25 18.91
C PRO A 232 -1.26 -7.08 18.63
N TYR A 233 -0.75 -6.42 19.68
CA TYR A 233 0.03 -5.18 19.54
C TYR A 233 1.44 -5.26 20.12
N ALA A 234 1.78 -6.36 20.78
CA ALA A 234 3.08 -6.54 21.43
C ALA A 234 3.44 -8.01 21.46
N SER A 235 4.73 -8.31 21.33
CA SER A 235 5.29 -9.64 21.51
C SER A 235 6.56 -9.58 22.36
N LEU A 236 6.78 -10.63 23.13
CA LEU A 236 7.89 -10.80 24.04
C LEU A 236 8.64 -12.08 23.68
N LEU A 237 9.92 -11.95 23.38
CA LEU A 237 10.82 -13.07 23.09
C LEU A 237 11.99 -13.03 24.07
N THR A 238 12.22 -14.14 24.78
CA THR A 238 13.34 -14.26 25.71
C THR A 238 14.20 -15.47 25.41
N GLY A 239 15.51 -15.31 25.58
CA GLY A 239 16.48 -16.42 25.45
C GLY A 239 16.65 -16.98 24.04
N HIS A 240 16.17 -16.29 23.01
CA HIS A 240 16.29 -16.72 21.61
C HIS A 240 17.68 -16.39 21.04
N GLN A 241 17.97 -16.88 19.84
CA GLN A 241 19.19 -16.56 19.09
C GLN A 241 18.97 -15.30 18.25
N ASP A 242 20.04 -14.55 17.96
CA ASP A 242 19.98 -13.28 17.19
C ASP A 242 19.15 -13.41 15.90
N TYR A 243 19.33 -14.50 15.15
CA TYR A 243 18.62 -14.68 13.88
C TYR A 243 17.12 -14.92 14.04
N VAL A 244 16.67 -15.48 15.18
CA VAL A 244 15.24 -15.69 15.46
C VAL A 244 14.60 -14.35 15.79
N GLU A 245 15.26 -13.53 16.60
CA GLU A 245 14.77 -12.20 16.96
C GLU A 245 14.75 -11.25 15.75
N ASN A 246 15.79 -11.27 14.91
CA ASN A 246 15.83 -10.48 13.69
C ASN A 246 14.79 -10.95 12.66
N ALA A 247 14.53 -12.25 12.55
CA ALA A 247 13.45 -12.77 11.71
C ALA A 247 12.06 -12.42 12.27
N ALA A 248 11.90 -12.40 13.60
CA ALA A 248 10.68 -11.92 14.27
C ALA A 248 10.47 -10.43 13.99
N PHE A 249 11.52 -9.62 14.05
CA PHE A 249 11.49 -8.20 13.67
C PHE A 249 10.98 -8.01 12.23
N LEU A 250 11.55 -8.72 11.27
CA LEU A 250 11.12 -8.64 9.87
C LEU A 250 9.70 -9.18 9.66
N SER A 251 9.30 -10.21 10.42
CA SER A 251 7.91 -10.72 10.40
C SER A 251 6.91 -9.68 10.89
N VAL A 252 7.26 -8.91 11.93
CA VAL A 252 6.44 -7.79 12.40
C VAL A 252 6.35 -6.68 11.35
N VAL A 253 7.45 -6.37 10.67
CA VAL A 253 7.43 -5.41 9.56
C VAL A 253 6.44 -5.84 8.49
N GLN A 254 6.45 -7.12 8.08
CA GLN A 254 5.45 -7.64 7.14
C GLN A 254 4.03 -7.57 7.70
N ALA A 255 3.82 -8.03 8.93
CA ALA A 255 2.48 -8.10 9.53
C ALA A 255 1.85 -6.71 9.71
N VAL A 256 2.63 -5.72 10.14
CA VAL A 256 2.19 -4.33 10.27
C VAL A 256 1.89 -3.70 8.90
N ALA A 257 2.70 -3.99 7.88
CA ALA A 257 2.43 -3.56 6.51
C ALA A 257 1.12 -4.17 5.99
N SER A 258 0.97 -5.49 6.11
CA SER A 258 -0.24 -6.21 5.70
C SER A 258 -1.48 -5.69 6.45
N ALA A 259 -1.39 -5.43 7.75
CA ALA A 259 -2.49 -4.87 8.54
C ALA A 259 -2.89 -3.48 8.05
N ALA A 260 -1.91 -2.62 7.72
CA ALA A 260 -2.18 -1.27 7.24
C ALA A 260 -2.82 -1.29 5.84
N ARG A 261 -2.24 -2.08 4.92
CA ARG A 261 -2.83 -2.30 3.58
C ARG A 261 -4.25 -2.83 3.68
N LEU A 262 -4.50 -3.78 4.58
CA LEU A 262 -5.83 -4.34 4.79
C LEU A 262 -6.86 -3.30 5.22
N ARG A 263 -6.49 -2.38 6.12
CA ARG A 263 -7.35 -1.27 6.53
C ARG A 263 -7.63 -0.31 5.37
N GLU A 264 -6.62 0.03 4.59
CA GLU A 264 -6.80 0.89 3.41
C GLU A 264 -7.75 0.27 2.38
N ILE A 265 -7.55 -1.02 2.07
CA ILE A 265 -8.45 -1.80 1.20
C ILE A 265 -9.87 -1.79 1.77
N GLN A 266 -10.03 -1.97 3.08
CA GLN A 266 -11.34 -1.94 3.74
C GLN A 266 -12.03 -0.58 3.57
N VAL A 267 -11.32 0.52 3.83
CA VAL A 267 -11.87 1.88 3.71
C VAL A 267 -12.34 2.15 2.28
N LEU A 268 -11.57 1.72 1.28
CA LEU A 268 -11.94 1.86 -0.13
C LEU A 268 -13.09 0.94 -0.52
N ALA A 269 -13.08 -0.32 -0.09
CA ALA A 269 -14.20 -1.24 -0.33
C ALA A 269 -15.52 -0.68 0.23
N ASP A 270 -15.47 -0.09 1.43
CA ASP A 270 -16.62 0.56 2.05
C ASP A 270 -17.03 1.85 1.31
N SER A 271 -16.07 2.61 0.76
CA SER A 271 -16.37 3.77 -0.07
C SER A 271 -17.09 3.34 -1.37
N TYR A 272 -16.59 2.34 -2.09
CA TYR A 272 -17.22 1.83 -3.31
C TYR A 272 -18.58 1.19 -3.04
N THR A 273 -18.73 0.48 -1.91
CA THR A 273 -20.03 -0.04 -1.49
C THR A 273 -21.04 1.09 -1.27
N ARG A 274 -20.62 2.20 -0.64
CA ARG A 274 -21.48 3.38 -0.45
C ARG A 274 -21.82 4.05 -1.79
N HIS A 275 -20.86 4.21 -2.70
CA HIS A 275 -21.12 4.73 -4.04
C HIS A 275 -22.10 3.87 -4.82
N PHE A 276 -21.92 2.54 -4.78
CA PHE A 276 -22.83 1.58 -5.39
C PHE A 276 -24.25 1.68 -4.83
N ARG A 277 -24.41 1.85 -3.52
CA ARG A 277 -25.72 2.00 -2.86
C ARG A 277 -26.39 3.35 -3.10
N ASN A 278 -25.61 4.43 -3.17
CA ASN A 278 -26.12 5.80 -3.29
C ASN A 278 -26.36 6.23 -4.74
N ARG A 279 -25.97 5.41 -5.73
CA ARG A 279 -26.28 5.63 -7.16
C ARG A 279 -27.82 5.69 -7.30
N SER A 280 -28.39 6.88 -7.39
CA SER A 280 -29.83 7.07 -7.22
C SER A 280 -30.64 6.29 -8.28
N ASP A 281 -31.66 5.54 -7.86
CA ASP A 281 -32.52 4.70 -8.72
C ASP A 281 -33.46 5.51 -9.65
N GLY A 282 -33.37 6.84 -9.70
CA GLY A 282 -34.42 7.69 -10.27
C GLY A 282 -34.08 8.65 -11.42
N GLY A 283 -32.81 8.85 -11.83
CA GLY A 283 -32.53 9.93 -12.80
C GLY A 283 -31.19 9.94 -13.56
N ALA A 284 -30.23 9.08 -13.22
CA ALA A 284 -28.96 9.03 -13.97
C ALA A 284 -29.16 8.41 -15.37
N ARG A 285 -28.47 8.93 -16.38
CA ARG A 285 -28.54 8.35 -17.73
C ARG A 285 -27.95 6.93 -17.70
N PRO A 286 -28.48 5.97 -18.47
CA PRO A 286 -27.97 4.60 -18.51
C PRO A 286 -26.45 4.51 -18.74
N HIS A 287 -25.91 5.41 -19.58
CA HIS A 287 -24.49 5.50 -19.86
C HIS A 287 -23.66 5.91 -18.63
N GLU A 288 -24.08 6.91 -17.88
CA GLU A 288 -23.39 7.37 -16.66
C GLU A 288 -23.38 6.27 -15.60
N ARG A 289 -24.49 5.55 -15.47
CA ARG A 289 -24.62 4.40 -14.56
C ARG A 289 -23.68 3.26 -14.97
N ARG A 290 -23.58 2.98 -16.26
CA ARG A 290 -22.65 1.98 -16.80
C ARG A 290 -21.20 2.35 -16.50
N THR A 291 -20.78 3.58 -16.83
CA THR A 291 -19.42 4.03 -16.57
C THR A 291 -19.05 3.98 -15.08
N LEU A 292 -19.99 4.35 -14.20
CA LEU A 292 -19.81 4.19 -12.75
C LEU A 292 -19.58 2.73 -12.36
N LEU A 293 -20.40 1.80 -12.87
CA LEU A 293 -20.27 0.38 -12.56
C LEU A 293 -18.98 -0.22 -13.13
N GLU A 294 -18.58 0.16 -14.35
CA GLU A 294 -17.31 -0.24 -14.95
C GLU A 294 -16.14 0.24 -14.08
N HIS A 295 -16.18 1.49 -13.62
CA HIS A 295 -15.17 2.03 -12.71
C HIS A 295 -15.14 1.29 -11.35
N ILE A 296 -16.31 0.99 -10.77
CA ILE A 296 -16.39 0.21 -9.53
C ILE A 296 -15.81 -1.19 -9.74
N THR A 297 -16.19 -1.89 -10.81
CA THR A 297 -15.69 -3.25 -11.09
C THR A 297 -14.18 -3.25 -11.32
N ASP A 298 -13.65 -2.27 -12.05
CA ASP A 298 -12.21 -2.11 -12.26
C ASP A 298 -11.49 -1.83 -10.94
N ALA A 299 -12.01 -0.92 -10.10
CA ALA A 299 -11.43 -0.64 -8.79
C ALA A 299 -11.48 -1.87 -7.85
N LEU A 300 -12.54 -2.68 -7.89
CA LEU A 300 -12.62 -3.91 -7.10
C LEU A 300 -11.59 -4.95 -7.53
N GLY A 301 -11.35 -5.10 -8.84
CA GLY A 301 -10.29 -5.96 -9.36
C GLY A 301 -8.91 -5.54 -8.85
N HIS A 302 -8.65 -4.23 -8.79
CA HIS A 302 -7.42 -3.68 -8.21
C HIS A 302 -7.30 -3.98 -6.71
N LEU A 303 -8.37 -3.83 -5.93
CA LEU A 303 -8.38 -4.12 -4.49
C LEU A 303 -8.19 -5.60 -4.18
N GLU A 304 -8.78 -6.51 -4.98
CA GLU A 304 -8.60 -7.96 -4.82
C GLU A 304 -7.15 -8.37 -5.11
N LEU A 305 -6.53 -7.80 -6.15
CA LEU A 305 -5.12 -8.05 -6.46
C LEU A 305 -4.19 -7.56 -5.34
N GLU A 306 -4.43 -6.35 -4.83
CA GLU A 306 -3.66 -5.81 -3.71
C GLU A 306 -3.83 -6.62 -2.43
N LEU A 307 -5.04 -7.13 -2.17
CA LEU A 307 -5.29 -8.01 -1.03
C LEU A 307 -4.45 -9.30 -1.14
N GLY A 308 -4.48 -9.94 -2.31
CA GLY A 308 -3.72 -11.16 -2.56
C GLY A 308 -2.20 -10.96 -2.42
N TYR A 309 -1.67 -9.90 -3.04
CA TYR A 309 -0.23 -9.63 -3.06
C TYR A 309 0.30 -9.08 -1.73
N SER A 310 -0.38 -8.08 -1.14
CA SER A 310 0.14 -7.32 0.01
C SER A 310 -0.26 -7.91 1.37
N VAL A 311 -1.26 -8.79 1.41
CA VAL A 311 -1.81 -9.33 2.68
C VAL A 311 -1.79 -10.84 2.72
N GLU A 312 -2.29 -11.52 1.68
CA GLU A 312 -2.41 -13.00 1.70
C GLU A 312 -1.08 -13.70 1.42
N THR A 313 -0.32 -13.26 0.42
CA THR A 313 0.98 -13.85 0.07
C THR A 313 2.00 -13.77 1.22
N PRO A 314 2.18 -12.62 1.91
CA PRO A 314 3.14 -12.53 2.99
C PRO A 314 2.80 -13.38 4.21
N ALA A 315 1.55 -13.82 4.37
CA ALA A 315 1.11 -14.62 5.52
C ALA A 315 1.71 -16.05 5.53
N ASP A 316 2.21 -16.54 4.39
CA ASP A 316 2.82 -17.86 4.25
C ASP A 316 4.35 -17.79 4.18
N LEU A 317 4.98 -17.34 5.27
CA LEU A 317 6.44 -17.25 5.38
C LEU A 317 7.16 -18.61 5.21
N ALA A 318 6.47 -19.73 5.49
CA ALA A 318 7.06 -21.07 5.45
C ALA A 318 7.61 -21.45 4.08
N THR A 319 7.01 -20.90 3.01
CA THR A 319 7.43 -21.11 1.63
C THR A 319 8.75 -20.42 1.29
N LEU A 320 9.07 -19.33 1.99
CA LEU A 320 10.25 -18.49 1.72
C LEU A 320 11.41 -18.82 2.66
N ILE A 321 11.12 -19.13 3.92
CA ILE A 321 12.12 -19.33 4.96
C ILE A 321 11.93 -20.69 5.62
N PRO A 322 12.79 -21.68 5.35
CA PRO A 322 12.65 -23.03 5.89
C PRO A 322 13.18 -23.10 7.34
N SER A 323 12.48 -22.46 8.29
CA SER A 323 12.86 -22.49 9.70
C SER A 323 11.66 -22.41 10.64
N LEU A 324 11.41 -23.51 11.37
CA LEU A 324 10.25 -23.69 12.25
C LEU A 324 10.00 -22.55 13.24
N ARG A 325 11.03 -22.03 13.92
CA ARG A 325 10.89 -20.99 14.95
C ARG A 325 10.36 -19.65 14.39
N PRO A 326 11.04 -19.02 13.41
CA PRO A 326 10.50 -17.85 12.71
C PRO A 326 9.12 -18.08 12.08
N THR A 327 8.90 -19.24 11.45
CA THR A 327 7.60 -19.57 10.84
C THR A 327 6.49 -19.64 11.88
N ALA A 328 6.72 -20.34 13.01
CA ALA A 328 5.75 -20.44 14.09
C ALA A 328 5.45 -19.06 14.74
N TYR A 329 6.48 -18.22 14.91
CA TYR A 329 6.28 -16.83 15.34
C TYR A 329 5.40 -16.06 14.35
N HIS A 330 5.73 -16.13 13.06
CA HIS A 330 5.05 -15.39 12.00
C HIS A 330 3.58 -15.79 11.87
N THR A 331 3.27 -17.09 11.82
CA THR A 331 1.88 -17.59 11.77
C THR A 331 1.08 -17.14 12.98
N ALA A 332 1.65 -17.31 14.19
CA ALA A 332 1.00 -16.88 15.42
C ALA A 332 0.80 -15.36 15.49
N LEU A 333 1.72 -14.57 14.93
CA LEU A 333 1.60 -13.12 14.86
C LEU A 333 0.45 -12.70 13.93
N TYR A 334 0.37 -13.27 12.73
CA TYR A 334 -0.71 -12.98 11.77
C TYR A 334 -2.09 -13.35 12.33
N GLU A 335 -2.17 -14.46 13.08
CA GLU A 335 -3.37 -14.87 13.80
C GLU A 335 -3.71 -13.92 14.96
N ALA A 336 -2.74 -13.60 15.82
CA ALA A 336 -2.95 -12.70 16.96
C ALA A 336 -3.34 -11.27 16.55
N MET A 337 -2.80 -10.79 15.42
CA MET A 337 -3.21 -9.51 14.81
C MET A 337 -4.54 -9.61 14.04
N GLY A 338 -5.09 -10.82 13.85
CA GLY A 338 -6.32 -11.06 13.11
C GLY A 338 -6.24 -10.63 11.65
N VAL A 339 -5.06 -10.66 11.03
CA VAL A 339 -4.86 -10.20 9.64
C VAL A 339 -5.53 -11.16 8.66
N THR A 340 -5.32 -12.47 8.84
CA THR A 340 -5.85 -13.53 7.97
C THR A 340 -7.38 -13.59 7.97
N GLU A 341 -7.99 -13.57 9.15
CA GLU A 341 -9.46 -13.59 9.28
C GLU A 341 -10.11 -12.34 8.67
N ARG A 342 -9.52 -11.15 8.91
CA ARG A 342 -10.00 -9.89 8.33
C ARG A 342 -9.84 -9.87 6.81
N ALA A 343 -8.74 -10.38 6.27
CA ALA A 343 -8.52 -10.53 4.83
C ALA A 343 -9.60 -11.41 4.18
N ALA A 344 -9.90 -12.58 4.76
CA ALA A 344 -10.95 -13.47 4.27
C ALA A 344 -12.35 -12.80 4.27
N LYS A 345 -12.66 -12.00 5.29
CA LYS A 345 -13.92 -11.24 5.36
C LYS A 345 -13.99 -10.17 4.26
N ILE A 346 -12.92 -9.43 4.04
CA ILE A 346 -12.84 -8.36 3.04
C ILE A 346 -12.90 -8.95 1.62
N SER A 347 -12.12 -9.99 1.33
CA SER A 347 -12.16 -10.74 0.06
C SER A 347 -13.59 -11.15 -0.30
N LYS A 348 -14.32 -11.77 0.65
CA LYS A 348 -15.72 -12.14 0.47
C LYS A 348 -16.65 -10.93 0.22
N GLY A 349 -16.37 -9.79 0.85
CA GLY A 349 -17.09 -8.54 0.64
C GLY A 349 -16.88 -7.98 -0.77
N LEU A 350 -15.63 -7.93 -1.23
CA LEU A 350 -15.25 -7.49 -2.57
C LEU A 350 -15.91 -8.36 -3.64
N SER A 351 -15.82 -9.68 -3.53
CA SER A 351 -16.42 -10.58 -4.52
C SER A 351 -17.96 -10.48 -4.55
N ARG A 352 -18.61 -10.22 -3.41
CA ARG A 352 -20.07 -9.97 -3.37
C ARG A 352 -20.44 -8.69 -4.09
N LEU A 353 -19.68 -7.62 -3.88
CA LEU A 353 -19.93 -6.35 -4.56
C LEU A 353 -19.64 -6.46 -6.06
N ALA A 354 -18.57 -7.14 -6.45
CA ALA A 354 -18.22 -7.39 -7.85
C ALA A 354 -19.33 -8.15 -8.58
N ASN A 355 -19.86 -9.22 -7.96
CA ASN A 355 -20.98 -9.99 -8.52
C ASN A 355 -22.26 -9.13 -8.65
N SER A 356 -22.54 -8.28 -7.67
CA SER A 356 -23.68 -7.37 -7.71
C SER A 356 -23.53 -6.32 -8.82
N ALA A 357 -22.34 -5.73 -8.97
CA ALA A 357 -22.04 -4.77 -10.03
C ALA A 357 -22.12 -5.42 -11.42
N ALA A 358 -21.61 -6.63 -11.59
CA ALA A 358 -21.67 -7.38 -12.85
C ALA A 358 -23.10 -7.76 -13.25
N ALA A 359 -23.91 -8.21 -12.30
CA ALA A 359 -25.33 -8.50 -12.54
C ALA A 359 -26.08 -7.25 -13.00
N GLU A 360 -25.76 -6.11 -12.41
CA GLU A 360 -26.36 -4.84 -12.77
C GLU A 360 -25.89 -4.31 -14.13
N LEU A 361 -24.60 -4.41 -14.42
CA LEU A 361 -24.04 -4.06 -15.72
C LEU A 361 -24.70 -4.89 -16.83
N THR A 362 -24.91 -6.19 -16.58
CA THR A 362 -25.66 -7.09 -17.48
C THR A 362 -27.11 -6.63 -17.67
N SER A 363 -27.77 -6.18 -16.60
CA SER A 363 -29.12 -5.62 -16.67
C SER A 363 -29.18 -4.35 -17.52
N ILE A 364 -28.22 -3.44 -17.36
CA ILE A 364 -28.10 -2.22 -18.17
C ILE A 364 -27.83 -2.58 -19.63
N GLN A 365 -26.85 -3.45 -19.90
CA GLN A 365 -26.54 -3.92 -21.24
C GLN A 365 -27.77 -4.55 -21.92
N SER A 366 -28.56 -5.34 -21.19
CA SER A 366 -29.81 -5.91 -21.73
C SER A 366 -30.85 -4.85 -22.08
N THR A 367 -30.93 -3.77 -21.29
CA THR A 367 -31.85 -2.65 -21.53
C THR A 367 -31.38 -1.80 -22.72
N GLU A 368 -30.08 -1.52 -22.79
CA GLU A 368 -29.44 -0.86 -23.92
C GLU A 368 -29.64 -1.66 -25.21
N GLN A 369 -29.41 -2.97 -25.17
CA GLN A 369 -29.60 -3.86 -26.32
C GLN A 369 -31.05 -3.88 -26.79
N ARG A 370 -32.03 -3.95 -25.88
CA ARG A 370 -33.46 -3.82 -26.25
C ARG A 370 -33.76 -2.46 -26.87
N SER A 371 -33.13 -1.39 -26.40
CA SER A 371 -33.29 -0.05 -26.98
C SER A 371 -32.65 0.05 -28.37
N ALA A 372 -31.48 -0.58 -28.55
CA ALA A 372 -30.76 -0.64 -29.81
C ALA A 372 -31.50 -1.51 -30.82
N ASP A 373 -32.06 -2.65 -30.41
CA ASP A 373 -32.89 -3.51 -31.25
C ASP A 373 -34.15 -2.76 -31.72
N ARG A 374 -34.80 -1.97 -30.86
CA ARG A 374 -35.92 -1.11 -31.29
C ARG A 374 -35.48 -0.07 -32.32
N ARG A 375 -34.30 0.54 -32.16
CA ARG A 375 -33.74 1.47 -33.16
C ARG A 375 -33.42 0.74 -34.45
N ARG A 376 -32.79 -0.43 -34.38
CA ARG A 376 -32.45 -1.27 -35.53
C ARG A 376 -33.69 -1.71 -36.28
N VAL A 377 -34.75 -2.14 -35.60
CA VAL A 377 -36.04 -2.48 -36.21
C VAL A 377 -36.64 -1.26 -36.91
N ARG A 378 -36.58 -0.07 -36.30
CA ARG A 378 -37.02 1.18 -36.97
C ARG A 378 -36.18 1.52 -38.19
N THR A 379 -34.85 1.38 -38.11
CA THR A 379 -33.94 1.62 -39.24
C THR A 379 -34.16 0.60 -40.35
N VAL A 380 -34.28 -0.68 -40.04
CA VAL A 380 -34.59 -1.73 -41.02
C VAL A 380 -35.96 -1.49 -41.64
N ALA A 381 -36.99 -1.15 -40.85
CA ALA A 381 -38.30 -0.79 -41.38
C ALA A 381 -38.24 0.42 -42.30
N ALA A 382 -37.50 1.47 -41.93
CA ALA A 382 -37.30 2.65 -42.76
C ALA A 382 -36.53 2.32 -44.06
N VAL A 383 -35.46 1.53 -43.98
CA VAL A 383 -34.68 1.11 -45.16
C VAL A 383 -35.54 0.25 -46.09
N THR A 384 -36.27 -0.73 -45.55
CA THR A 384 -37.20 -1.57 -46.34
C THR A 384 -38.29 -0.72 -46.98
N PHE A 385 -38.85 0.26 -46.26
CA PHE A 385 -39.82 1.20 -46.81
C PHE A 385 -39.23 2.02 -47.97
N VAL A 386 -38.06 2.65 -47.78
CA VAL A 386 -37.38 3.41 -48.84
C VAL A 386 -37.05 2.52 -50.04
N THR A 387 -36.61 1.29 -49.80
CA THR A 387 -36.26 0.34 -50.86
C THR A 387 -37.50 -0.08 -51.65
N THR A 388 -38.61 -0.34 -50.96
CA THR A 388 -39.89 -0.70 -51.59
C THR A 388 -40.44 0.46 -52.43
N VAL A 389 -40.39 1.68 -51.90
CA VAL A 389 -40.79 2.90 -52.61
C VAL A 389 -39.91 3.14 -53.83
N THR A 390 -38.59 2.99 -53.68
CA THR A 390 -37.64 3.17 -54.80
C THR A 390 -37.83 2.10 -55.88
N ALA A 391 -38.04 0.84 -55.49
CA ALA A 391 -38.29 -0.26 -56.43
C ALA A 391 -39.62 -0.09 -57.16
N THR A 392 -40.69 0.33 -56.47
CA THR A 392 -42.00 0.59 -57.10
C THR A 392 -41.96 1.80 -58.03
N LEU A 393 -41.30 2.90 -57.64
CA LEU A 393 -41.01 4.02 -58.54
C LEU A 393 -40.18 3.58 -59.74
N GLY A 394 -39.11 2.81 -59.53
CA GLY A 394 -38.28 2.27 -60.61
C GLY A 394 -39.07 1.40 -61.59
N LEU A 395 -39.98 0.57 -61.08
CA LEU A 395 -40.85 -0.29 -61.90
C LEU A 395 -41.92 0.52 -62.65
N LEU A 396 -42.53 1.52 -62.00
CA LEU A 396 -43.46 2.45 -62.63
C LEU A 396 -42.76 3.24 -63.76
N PHE A 397 -41.52 3.66 -63.54
CA PHE A 397 -40.71 4.32 -64.57
C PHE A 397 -40.27 3.36 -65.67
N ALA A 398 -39.93 2.11 -65.36
CA ALA A 398 -39.67 1.09 -66.38
C ALA A 398 -40.91 0.85 -67.24
N PHE A 399 -42.10 0.82 -66.63
CA PHE A 399 -43.38 0.72 -67.35
C PHE A 399 -43.61 1.94 -68.25
N PHE A 400 -43.41 3.16 -67.75
CA PHE A 400 -43.49 4.37 -68.59
C PHE A 400 -42.40 4.41 -69.68
N GLY A 401 -41.21 3.87 -69.42
CA GLY A 401 -40.15 3.75 -70.43
C GLY A 401 -40.46 2.73 -71.53
N VAL A 402 -41.30 1.72 -71.26
CA VAL A 402 -41.69 0.69 -72.22
C VAL A 402 -43.01 0.99 -72.93
N ASN A 403 -43.93 1.75 -72.31
CA ASN A 403 -45.30 1.95 -72.80
C ASN A 403 -45.76 3.41 -72.96
N SER A 404 -44.88 4.43 -72.85
CA SER A 404 -45.33 5.80 -73.10
C SER A 404 -45.25 6.16 -74.59
N SER A 405 -46.41 6.48 -75.17
CA SER A 405 -46.50 7.25 -76.42
C SER A 405 -46.09 8.73 -76.25
N GLU A 406 -45.68 9.11 -75.04
CA GLU A 406 -45.26 10.47 -74.65
C GLU A 406 -43.74 10.64 -74.61
N VAL A 407 -42.96 9.57 -74.77
CA VAL A 407 -41.52 9.67 -75.06
C VAL A 407 -41.38 9.83 -76.57
N ASP A 408 -41.05 11.05 -76.98
CA ASP A 408 -40.85 11.44 -78.37
C ASP A 408 -39.69 10.62 -78.96
N ALA A 409 -40.00 9.65 -79.83
CA ALA A 409 -39.04 8.68 -80.37
C ALA A 409 -37.89 9.33 -81.17
N HIS A 410 -38.02 10.62 -81.51
CA HIS A 410 -37.01 11.42 -82.18
C HIS A 410 -36.07 12.19 -81.25
N ARG A 411 -36.25 12.10 -79.92
CA ARG A 411 -35.41 12.81 -78.95
C ARG A 411 -34.52 11.87 -78.16
N SER A 412 -33.30 12.33 -77.92
CA SER A 412 -32.30 11.60 -77.16
C SER A 412 -32.68 11.57 -75.67
N MET A 413 -32.41 10.44 -75.01
CA MET A 413 -32.59 10.24 -73.56
C MET A 413 -31.82 11.26 -72.71
N PHE A 414 -30.82 11.93 -73.29
CA PHE A 414 -30.01 12.96 -72.64
C PHE A 414 -30.49 14.40 -72.88
N ASP A 415 -31.70 14.59 -73.43
CA ASP A 415 -32.24 15.92 -73.64
C ASP A 415 -32.49 16.65 -72.30
N HIS A 416 -32.21 17.96 -72.28
CA HIS A 416 -32.30 18.79 -71.08
C HIS A 416 -33.72 18.87 -70.51
N THR A 417 -34.73 18.54 -71.31
CA THR A 417 -36.13 18.42 -70.88
C THR A 417 -36.32 17.39 -69.75
N TYR A 418 -35.46 16.36 -69.68
CA TYR A 418 -35.51 15.31 -68.64
C TYR A 418 -34.60 15.60 -67.42
N THR A 419 -33.82 16.70 -67.43
CA THR A 419 -32.96 17.13 -66.31
C THR A 419 -33.65 17.18 -64.94
N PRO A 420 -34.89 17.70 -64.79
CA PRO A 420 -35.54 17.72 -63.47
C PRO A 420 -35.80 16.31 -62.91
N VAL A 421 -36.04 15.31 -63.78
CA VAL A 421 -36.21 13.91 -63.37
C VAL A 421 -34.89 13.34 -62.87
N TYR A 422 -33.79 13.57 -63.60
CA TYR A 422 -32.45 13.13 -63.18
C TYR A 422 -31.99 13.79 -61.88
N ALA A 423 -32.32 15.07 -61.67
CA ALA A 423 -31.99 15.78 -60.44
C ALA A 423 -32.71 15.18 -59.22
N VAL A 424 -34.00 14.84 -59.35
CA VAL A 424 -34.75 14.14 -58.29
C VAL A 424 -34.11 12.80 -57.97
N ILE A 425 -33.73 12.01 -58.98
CA ILE A 425 -33.06 10.71 -58.78
C ILE A 425 -31.72 10.87 -58.05
N ALA A 426 -30.88 11.80 -58.52
CA ALA A 426 -29.59 12.06 -57.90
C ALA A 426 -29.74 12.49 -56.44
N SER A 427 -30.73 13.35 -56.13
CA SER A 427 -30.99 13.80 -54.76
C SER A 427 -31.41 12.66 -53.82
N VAL A 428 -32.26 11.74 -54.28
CA VAL A 428 -32.68 10.58 -53.48
C VAL A 428 -31.50 9.63 -53.23
N LEU A 429 -30.66 9.39 -54.24
CA LEU A 429 -29.47 8.55 -54.10
C LEU A 429 -28.42 9.16 -53.15
N VAL A 430 -28.18 10.46 -53.26
CA VAL A 430 -27.25 11.18 -52.37
C VAL A 430 -27.77 11.16 -50.93
N LEU A 431 -29.08 11.36 -50.72
CA LEU A 431 -29.68 11.30 -49.39
C LEU A 431 -29.55 9.92 -48.76
N ALA A 432 -29.78 8.85 -49.53
CA ALA A 432 -29.61 7.48 -49.08
C ALA A 432 -28.15 7.15 -48.73
N PHE A 433 -27.20 7.59 -49.55
CA PHE A 433 -25.77 7.39 -49.30
C PHE A 433 -25.28 8.16 -48.06
N ALA A 434 -25.72 9.40 -47.89
CA ALA A 434 -25.39 10.21 -46.71
C ALA A 434 -25.91 9.56 -45.41
N LEU A 435 -27.13 9.02 -45.43
CA LEU A 435 -27.70 8.29 -44.29
C LEU A 435 -26.87 7.05 -43.95
N TYR A 436 -26.40 6.30 -44.96
CA TYR A 436 -25.55 5.12 -44.74
C TYR A 436 -24.18 5.49 -44.16
N ALA A 437 -23.51 6.50 -44.72
CA ALA A 437 -22.17 6.91 -44.29
C ALA A 437 -22.16 7.45 -42.84
N THR A 438 -23.19 8.18 -42.45
CA THR A 438 -23.33 8.69 -41.07
C THR A 438 -23.49 7.57 -40.04
N LEU A 439 -24.23 6.50 -40.36
CA LEU A 439 -24.38 5.34 -39.47
C LEU A 439 -23.05 4.59 -39.28
N GLN A 440 -22.30 4.34 -40.36
CA GLN A 440 -20.99 3.69 -40.30
C GLN A 440 -19.95 4.47 -39.48
N ALA A 441 -19.97 5.80 -39.55
CA ALA A 441 -19.05 6.64 -38.80
C ALA A 441 -19.31 6.57 -37.28
N VAL A 442 -20.59 6.48 -36.87
CA VAL A 442 -20.98 6.35 -35.45
C VAL A 442 -20.52 5.01 -34.87
N ASP A 443 -20.69 3.91 -35.61
CA ASP A 443 -20.27 2.58 -35.15
C ASP A 443 -18.75 2.47 -34.98
N ARG A 444 -17.97 3.06 -35.90
CA ARG A 444 -16.50 3.09 -35.78
C ARG A 444 -16.00 3.97 -34.65
N ALA A 445 -16.71 5.04 -34.32
CA ALA A 445 -16.36 5.90 -33.20
C ALA A 445 -16.65 5.22 -31.85
N ALA A 446 -17.66 4.36 -31.76
CA ALA A 446 -17.98 3.59 -30.57
C ALA A 446 -16.88 2.56 -30.25
N LEU A 447 -16.41 1.80 -31.26
CA LEU A 447 -15.39 0.75 -31.07
C LEU A 447 -14.00 1.28 -30.65
N ARG A 448 -13.69 2.54 -30.92
CA ARG A 448 -12.40 3.15 -30.53
C ARG A 448 -12.34 3.57 -29.06
N ARG A 449 -13.48 3.63 -28.36
CA ARG A 449 -13.53 4.03 -26.94
C ARG A 449 -13.26 2.88 -25.96
N ASP A 450 -13.35 1.62 -26.39
CA ASP A 450 -13.31 0.45 -25.51
C ASP A 450 -11.91 -0.18 -25.31
N ARG A 451 -10.82 0.51 -25.66
CA ARG A 451 -9.46 0.06 -25.29
C ARG A 451 -9.02 0.74 -24.00
N ALA A 452 -9.44 0.19 -22.86
CA ALA A 452 -8.82 0.50 -21.59
C ALA A 452 -7.40 -0.11 -21.56
N PRO A 453 -6.37 0.63 -21.12
CA PRO A 453 -5.05 0.07 -20.89
C PRO A 453 -5.07 -0.94 -19.74
N LEU A 454 -4.21 -1.96 -19.84
CA LEU A 454 -4.02 -2.99 -18.80
C LEU A 454 -3.58 -2.37 -17.46
N PRO A 455 -3.93 -3.01 -16.33
CA PRO A 455 -3.53 -2.53 -15.01
C PRO A 455 -2.01 -2.61 -14.86
N THR A 456 -1.41 -1.50 -14.40
CA THR A 456 0.00 -1.43 -14.04
C THR A 456 0.10 -1.19 -12.53
N TRP A 457 1.15 -1.70 -11.88
CA TRP A 457 1.50 -1.45 -10.46
C TRP A 457 1.35 0.03 -10.04
N HIS A 458 1.64 0.95 -10.96
CA HIS A 458 1.53 2.38 -10.72
C HIS A 458 0.08 2.86 -10.59
N GLY A 459 -0.89 2.12 -11.12
CA GLY A 459 -2.31 2.41 -11.04
C GLY A 459 -2.89 2.22 -9.63
N THR A 460 -2.56 1.11 -8.96
CA THR A 460 -3.06 0.83 -7.60
C THR A 460 -2.50 1.78 -6.56
N HIS A 461 -1.19 2.03 -6.56
CA HIS A 461 -0.59 3.00 -5.64
C HIS A 461 -1.07 4.44 -5.87
N ARG A 462 -1.30 4.83 -7.13
CA ARG A 462 -1.92 6.13 -7.42
C ARG A 462 -3.36 6.19 -6.99
N LEU A 463 -4.13 5.11 -7.13
CA LEU A 463 -5.51 5.04 -6.63
C LEU A 463 -5.53 5.21 -5.11
N LEU A 464 -4.68 4.48 -4.39
CA LEU A 464 -4.54 4.60 -2.93
C LEU A 464 -4.08 5.99 -2.51
N ALA A 465 -3.06 6.54 -3.17
CA ALA A 465 -2.57 7.89 -2.88
C ALA A 465 -3.63 8.96 -3.17
N HIS A 466 -4.38 8.84 -4.28
CA HIS A 466 -5.42 9.79 -4.67
C HIS A 466 -6.62 9.77 -3.72
N GLU A 467 -7.08 8.58 -3.35
CA GLU A 467 -8.30 8.41 -2.53
C GLU A 467 -8.03 8.59 -1.02
N LEU A 468 -6.84 8.24 -0.54
CA LEU A 468 -6.50 8.25 0.90
C LEU A 468 -5.49 9.34 1.28
N GLY A 469 -4.98 10.12 0.32
CA GLY A 469 -4.02 11.21 0.57
C GLY A 469 -2.61 10.73 0.90
N GLY A 470 -2.22 9.53 0.45
CA GLY A 470 -0.87 8.99 0.63
C GLY A 470 0.18 9.73 -0.21
N SER A 471 1.43 9.72 0.27
CA SER A 471 2.56 10.27 -0.48
C SER A 471 3.29 9.14 -1.23
N ILE A 472 3.48 9.33 -2.54
CA ILE A 472 4.35 8.46 -3.35
C ILE A 472 5.71 9.13 -3.43
N LEU A 473 6.74 8.44 -2.95
CA LEU A 473 8.11 8.93 -2.97
C LEU A 473 8.84 8.38 -4.20
N ASP A 474 9.29 9.29 -5.06
CA ASP A 474 10.00 8.97 -6.30
C ASP A 474 11.50 8.78 -6.03
N GLY A 475 11.90 7.67 -5.40
CA GLY A 475 13.28 7.12 -5.39
C GLY A 475 14.46 8.05 -5.05
N THR A 476 14.21 9.32 -4.67
CA THR A 476 15.25 10.29 -4.39
C THR A 476 15.99 9.87 -3.14
N PRO A 477 17.33 9.97 -3.12
CA PRO A 477 18.13 9.49 -2.01
C PRO A 477 17.65 10.15 -0.70
N LEU A 478 17.34 9.29 0.28
CA LEU A 478 16.90 9.68 1.60
C LEU A 478 17.99 10.54 2.25
N SER A 479 17.62 11.73 2.74
CA SER A 479 18.59 12.66 3.32
C SER A 479 18.91 12.28 4.76
N THR A 480 20.19 12.06 5.04
CA THR A 480 20.71 11.78 6.39
C THR A 480 20.95 13.04 7.23
N SER A 481 20.87 14.23 6.62
CA SER A 481 21.08 15.51 7.32
C SER A 481 19.76 16.11 7.79
N LEU A 482 19.67 16.51 9.07
CA LEU A 482 18.62 17.42 9.56
C LEU A 482 18.58 18.69 8.70
N PRO A 483 17.44 19.05 8.08
CA PRO A 483 17.28 20.39 7.58
C PRO A 483 17.40 21.36 8.78
N PRO A 484 18.06 22.52 8.64
CA PRO A 484 18.17 23.48 9.72
C PRO A 484 16.77 23.85 10.21
N VAL A 485 16.53 23.70 11.51
CA VAL A 485 15.31 24.14 12.17
C VAL A 485 15.07 25.60 11.77
N PRO A 486 13.93 25.96 11.17
CA PRO A 486 13.64 27.36 10.87
C PRO A 486 13.67 28.13 12.18
N ALA A 487 14.61 29.06 12.29
CA ALA A 487 14.77 29.90 13.48
C ALA A 487 13.43 30.53 13.85
N PRO A 488 13.05 30.55 15.14
CA PRO A 488 11.82 31.20 15.57
C PRO A 488 11.85 32.65 15.05
N ARG A 489 10.78 33.04 14.32
CA ARG A 489 10.63 34.42 13.88
C ARG A 489 10.75 35.33 15.11
N PRO A 490 11.59 36.39 15.07
CA PRO A 490 11.67 37.33 16.17
C PRO A 490 10.28 37.86 16.45
N THR A 491 9.84 37.70 17.70
CA THR A 491 8.60 38.25 18.21
C THR A 491 8.61 39.75 17.95
N PRO A 492 7.57 40.33 17.32
CA PRO A 492 7.48 41.77 17.17
C PRO A 492 7.50 42.41 18.57
N PRO A 493 8.22 43.54 18.75
CA PRO A 493 8.31 44.19 20.04
C PRO A 493 6.91 44.55 20.56
N PRO A 494 6.68 44.43 21.87
CA PRO A 494 5.38 44.75 22.45
C PRO A 494 4.99 46.19 22.13
N PRO A 495 3.71 46.46 21.84
CA PRO A 495 3.25 47.81 21.56
C PRO A 495 3.55 48.73 22.77
N PRO A 496 3.93 49.99 22.52
CA PRO A 496 4.25 50.93 23.59
C PRO A 496 3.06 51.10 24.52
N SER A 497 3.33 51.02 25.83
CA SER A 497 2.34 51.18 26.89
C SER A 497 1.57 52.50 26.70
N PRO A 498 0.23 52.50 26.81
CA PRO A 498 -0.55 53.73 26.69
C PRO A 498 -0.16 54.72 27.80
N PRO A 499 -0.11 56.02 27.49
CA PRO A 499 0.23 57.04 28.47
C PRO A 499 -0.79 57.05 29.61
N PRO A 500 -0.35 57.35 30.85
CA PRO A 500 -1.23 57.33 32.01
C PRO A 500 -2.37 58.33 31.82
N ALA A 501 -3.60 57.83 32.03
CA ALA A 501 -4.81 58.63 32.00
C ALA A 501 -4.68 59.80 32.98
N ARG A 502 -4.83 61.02 32.47
CA ARG A 502 -5.00 62.23 33.29
C ARG A 502 -6.23 62.01 34.18
N GLN A 503 -6.01 61.91 35.48
CA GLN A 503 -7.06 62.07 36.47
C GLN A 503 -7.55 63.51 36.39
N SER A 504 -8.70 63.69 35.75
CA SER A 504 -9.52 64.89 35.88
C SER A 504 -10.06 64.92 37.31
N ALA A 505 -9.57 65.86 38.10
CA ALA A 505 -10.27 66.33 39.28
C ALA A 505 -11.59 66.96 38.85
N GLU A 506 -12.71 66.59 39.48
CA GLU A 506 -13.77 67.53 39.85
C GLU A 506 -14.85 66.88 40.75
N ARG A 507 -14.93 67.46 41.96
CA ARG A 507 -16.06 67.62 42.91
C ARG A 507 -16.60 66.42 43.69
#